data_AF-X1RJA4-F1
#
_entry.id   AF-X1RJA4-F1
#
_cell.length_a   1.000
_cell.length_b   1.000
_cell.length_c   1.000
_cell.angle_alpha   90.00
_cell.angle_beta   90.00
_cell.angle_gamma   90.00
#
_symmetry.space_group_name_H-M   'P 1'
#
loop_
_entity.id
_entity.type
_entity.pdbx_description
1 polymer ?
#
loop_
_entity_poly.entity_id
_entity_poly.type
_entity_poly.pdbx_seq_one_letter_code
_entity_poly.pdbx_strand_id
1 'polypeptide(L)'
;LSMGNPHAVAFTSAPVADFPLASIGPEIERHHLFPQRTNFEIARVIDRGKIEARVWERGVGETLACGSGACAIAVAAQLTGYVDDHVDIIFPGGVLSIHWDKVGEVLLSGPVEEIFSGEY
;
A
#
# COMPACT_ATOMS: atom_id res chain seq x y z
N LEU A 1 3.22 10.31 1.85
CA LEU A 1 1.82 10.48 2.33
C LEU A 1 1.76 10.06 3.79
N SER A 2 0.75 10.50 4.54
CA SER A 2 0.54 10.03 5.91
C SER A 2 -0.91 9.59 6.07
N MET A 3 -1.10 8.38 6.61
CA MET A 3 -2.41 7.84 7.03
C MET A 3 -2.49 7.72 8.56
N GLY A 4 -1.74 8.59 9.27
CA GLY A 4 -1.40 8.46 10.69
C GLY A 4 0.02 7.89 10.90
N ASN A 5 0.53 7.15 9.92
CA ASN A 5 1.91 6.70 9.78
C ASN A 5 2.46 7.09 8.38
N PRO A 6 3.80 7.23 8.21
CA PRO A 6 4.39 7.68 6.95
C PRO A 6 4.47 6.57 5.89
N HIS A 7 4.14 6.94 4.65
CA HIS A 7 4.15 6.08 3.46
C HIS A 7 4.88 6.76 2.29
N ALA A 8 5.71 5.98 1.59
CA ALA A 8 6.39 6.35 0.36
C ALA A 8 5.92 5.42 -0.76
N VAL A 9 5.23 5.97 -1.76
CA VAL A 9 4.65 5.20 -2.86
C VAL A 9 5.43 5.45 -4.13
N ALA A 10 5.88 4.39 -4.80
CA ALA A 10 6.46 4.43 -6.14
C ALA A 10 5.57 3.67 -7.13
N PHE A 11 5.45 4.21 -8.34
CA PHE A 11 4.72 3.57 -9.44
C PHE A 11 5.67 2.99 -10.47
N THR A 12 5.38 1.80 -10.96
CA THR A 12 6.13 1.09 -11.99
C THR A 12 5.23 0.58 -13.11
N SER A 13 5.76 0.49 -14.33
CA SER A 13 5.11 -0.19 -15.46
C SER A 13 5.41 -1.70 -15.50
N ALA A 14 6.52 -2.13 -14.90
CA ALA A 14 6.90 -3.54 -14.80
C ALA A 14 6.13 -4.26 -13.68
N PRO A 15 5.93 -5.59 -13.77
CA PRO A 15 5.32 -6.37 -12.69
C PRO A 15 5.99 -6.10 -11.34
N VAL A 16 5.19 -5.89 -10.28
CA VAL A 16 5.74 -5.63 -8.94
C VAL A 16 6.50 -6.83 -8.36
N ALA A 17 6.22 -8.03 -8.87
CA ALA A 17 6.96 -9.25 -8.53
C ALA A 17 8.45 -9.17 -8.92
N ASP A 18 8.78 -8.45 -10.00
CA ASP A 18 10.14 -8.31 -10.51
C ASP A 18 10.92 -7.20 -9.78
N PHE A 19 10.24 -6.40 -8.96
CA PHE A 19 10.89 -5.34 -8.21
C PHE A 19 11.73 -5.92 -7.05
N PRO A 20 13.00 -5.53 -6.89
CA PRO A 20 13.90 -6.06 -5.87
C PRO A 20 13.61 -5.42 -4.50
N LEU A 21 12.41 -5.65 -3.97
CA LEU A 21 11.90 -5.00 -2.76
C LEU A 21 12.76 -5.30 -1.53
N ALA A 22 13.31 -6.51 -1.43
CA ALA A 22 14.14 -6.91 -0.30
C ALA A 22 15.47 -6.14 -0.21
N SER A 23 16.01 -5.64 -1.34
CA SER A 23 17.22 -4.80 -1.32
C SER A 23 16.89 -3.32 -1.21
N ILE A 24 15.87 -2.84 -1.94
CA ILE A 24 15.53 -1.40 -1.98
C ILE A 24 14.71 -0.96 -0.76
N GLY A 25 13.82 -1.82 -0.25
CA GLY A 25 12.95 -1.52 0.89
C GLY A 25 13.70 -0.99 2.12
N PRO A 26 14.76 -1.67 2.60
CA PRO A 26 15.57 -1.18 3.73
C PRO A 26 16.21 0.20 3.49
N GLU A 27 16.61 0.49 2.25
CA GLU A 27 17.23 1.77 1.87
C GLU A 27 16.22 2.90 1.94
N ILE A 28 15.02 2.70 1.39
CA ILE A 28 13.93 3.69 1.43
C ILE A 28 13.41 3.86 2.85
N GLU A 29 13.21 2.77 3.59
CA GLU A 29 12.78 2.79 4.98
C GLU A 29 13.67 3.72 5.82
N ARG A 30 14.98 3.71 5.60
CA ARG A 30 15.98 4.47 6.37
C ARG A 30 16.48 5.72 5.66
N HIS A 31 15.88 6.10 4.54
CA HIS A 31 16.34 7.24 3.75
C HIS A 31 16.31 8.53 4.58
N HIS A 32 17.29 9.42 4.40
CA HIS A 32 17.44 10.63 5.22
C HIS A 32 16.24 11.59 5.13
N LEU A 33 15.45 11.50 4.05
CA LEU A 33 14.20 12.26 3.87
C LEU A 33 13.07 11.78 4.79
N PHE A 34 13.22 10.62 5.42
CA PHE A 34 12.27 10.05 6.38
C PHE A 34 12.94 9.87 7.75
N PRO A 35 13.06 10.94 8.57
CA PRO A 35 13.74 10.88 9.88
C PRO A 35 13.13 9.85 10.84
N GLN A 36 11.83 9.60 10.73
CA GLN A 36 11.10 8.60 11.53
C GLN A 36 10.90 7.27 10.79
N ARG A 37 11.69 7.05 9.73
CA ARG A 37 11.52 5.99 8.75
C ARG A 37 10.17 6.02 8.05
N THR A 38 9.96 5.17 7.05
CA THR A 38 8.69 5.09 6.31
C THR A 38 8.35 3.65 5.94
N ASN A 39 7.06 3.38 5.74
CA ASN A 39 6.65 2.26 4.90
C ASN A 39 6.93 2.61 3.44
N PHE A 40 7.23 1.60 2.63
CA PHE A 40 7.47 1.77 1.21
C PHE A 40 6.59 0.82 0.40
N GLU A 41 5.82 1.39 -0.52
CA GLU A 41 4.94 0.67 -1.43
C GLU A 41 5.44 0.80 -2.87
N ILE A 42 5.56 -0.34 -3.55
CA ILE A 42 5.74 -0.38 -5.01
C ILE A 42 4.43 -0.83 -5.64
N ALA A 43 3.90 -0.03 -6.57
CA ALA A 43 2.59 -0.21 -7.15
C ALA A 43 2.64 -0.21 -8.69
N ARG A 44 1.88 -1.10 -9.32
CA ARG A 44 1.64 -1.13 -10.75
C ARG A 44 0.16 -0.88 -11.01
N VAL A 45 -0.14 0.19 -11.73
CA VAL A 45 -1.50 0.50 -12.18
C VAL A 45 -1.85 -0.46 -13.32
N ILE A 46 -2.87 -1.29 -13.13
CA ILE A 46 -3.35 -2.24 -14.13
C ILE A 46 -4.40 -1.54 -15.02
N ASP A 47 -5.36 -0.89 -14.37
CA ASP A 47 -6.39 -0.06 -14.97
C ASP A 47 -6.88 1.00 -13.96
N ARG A 48 -7.89 1.80 -14.31
CA ARG A 48 -8.39 2.89 -13.46
C ARG A 48 -9.06 2.42 -12.16
N GLY A 49 -9.41 1.14 -12.04
CA GLY A 49 -10.03 0.54 -10.86
C GLY A 49 -9.19 -0.53 -10.18
N LYS A 50 -7.97 -0.83 -10.68
CA LYS A 50 -7.12 -1.90 -10.13
C LYS A 50 -5.65 -1.54 -10.12
N ILE A 51 -5.02 -1.74 -8.96
CA ILE A 51 -3.59 -1.58 -8.74
C ILE A 51 -3.04 -2.84 -8.08
N GLU A 52 -1.94 -3.36 -8.60
CA GLU A 52 -1.17 -4.43 -7.97
C GLU A 52 -0.02 -3.84 -7.15
N ALA A 53 0.24 -4.35 -5.96
CA ALA A 53 1.22 -3.77 -5.05
C ALA A 53 1.97 -4.78 -4.17
N ARG A 54 3.16 -4.36 -3.72
CA ARG A 54 3.91 -4.98 -2.62
C ARG A 54 4.37 -3.90 -1.65
N VAL A 55 4.61 -4.27 -0.40
CA VAL A 55 4.92 -3.33 0.67
C VAL A 55 6.12 -3.81 1.49
N TRP A 56 7.00 -2.88 1.82
CA TRP A 56 8.02 -3.01 2.86
C TRP A 56 7.59 -2.16 4.07
N GLU A 57 7.20 -2.83 5.15
CA GLU A 57 6.74 -2.18 6.36
C GLU A 57 7.89 -1.79 7.28
N ARG A 58 7.80 -0.56 7.81
CA ARG A 58 8.77 0.03 8.73
C ARG A 58 8.99 -0.87 9.94
N GLY A 59 10.23 -1.30 10.14
CA GLY A 59 10.63 -2.14 11.26
C GLY A 59 10.18 -3.61 11.18
N VAL A 60 9.51 -4.03 10.10
CA VAL A 60 9.02 -5.40 9.90
C VAL A 60 9.69 -6.06 8.71
N GLY A 61 9.74 -5.36 7.56
CA GLY A 61 10.16 -5.94 6.29
C GLY A 61 8.99 -6.14 5.35
N GLU A 62 9.14 -7.02 4.36
CA GLU A 62 8.05 -7.31 3.43
C GLU A 62 6.89 -8.05 4.12
N THR A 63 5.68 -7.52 3.99
CA THR A 63 4.44 -8.12 4.52
C THR A 63 3.48 -8.47 3.39
N LEU A 64 2.53 -9.37 3.68
CA LEU A 64 1.58 -9.87 2.67
C LEU A 64 0.53 -8.83 2.29
N ALA A 65 0.18 -7.88 3.16
CA ALA A 65 -0.74 -6.78 2.92
C ALA A 65 -0.54 -5.70 3.99
N CYS A 66 -0.84 -4.44 3.66
CA CYS A 66 -0.82 -3.33 4.60
C CYS A 66 -2.03 -2.41 4.35
N GLY A 67 -2.93 -2.30 5.33
CA GLY A 67 -4.17 -1.53 5.19
C GLY A 67 -3.93 -0.04 4.96
N SER A 68 -3.12 0.61 5.79
CA SER A 68 -2.77 2.03 5.61
C SER A 68 -1.93 2.27 4.35
N GLY A 69 -1.10 1.28 3.95
CA GLY A 69 -0.39 1.29 2.68
C GLY A 69 -1.33 1.27 1.47
N ALA A 70 -2.40 0.47 1.53
CA ALA A 70 -3.45 0.43 0.51
C ALA A 70 -4.11 1.81 0.33
N CYS A 71 -4.49 2.46 1.44
CA CYS A 71 -5.02 3.81 1.42
C CYS A 71 -4.03 4.81 0.82
N ALA A 72 -2.74 4.72 1.20
CA ALA A 72 -1.70 5.60 0.68
C ALA A 72 -1.51 5.45 -0.83
N ILE A 73 -1.52 4.21 -1.36
CA ILE A 73 -1.43 3.93 -2.79
C ILE A 73 -2.61 4.53 -3.54
N ALA A 74 -3.84 4.29 -3.06
CA ALA A 74 -5.06 4.80 -3.69
C ALA A 74 -5.06 6.33 -3.77
N VAL A 75 -4.75 6.99 -2.65
CA VAL A 75 -4.63 8.46 -2.59
C VAL A 75 -3.55 8.97 -3.52
N ALA A 76 -2.36 8.35 -3.53
CA ALA A 76 -1.28 8.74 -4.44
C ALA A 76 -1.71 8.64 -5.90
N ALA A 77 -2.31 7.51 -6.29
CA ALA A 77 -2.72 7.23 -7.65
C ALA A 77 -3.85 8.15 -8.13
N GLN A 78 -4.79 8.48 -7.25
CA GLN A 78 -5.90 9.37 -7.59
C GLN A 78 -5.44 10.84 -7.72
N LEU A 79 -4.48 11.27 -6.88
CA LEU A 79 -3.86 12.60 -6.99
C LEU A 79 -3.03 12.74 -8.27
N THR A 80 -2.41 11.66 -8.76
CA THR A 80 -1.69 11.65 -10.03
C THR A 80 -2.58 11.36 -11.25
N GLY A 81 -3.89 11.17 -11.06
CA GLY A 81 -4.86 10.96 -12.13
C GLY A 81 -4.85 9.55 -12.75
N TYR A 82 -4.17 8.59 -12.11
CA TYR A 82 -4.07 7.20 -12.59
C TYR A 82 -5.36 6.40 -12.40
N VAL A 83 -6.11 6.68 -11.33
CA VAL A 83 -7.34 5.98 -10.96
C VAL A 83 -8.47 6.95 -10.66
N ASP A 84 -9.68 6.41 -10.57
CA ASP A 84 -10.89 7.13 -10.19
C ASP A 84 -11.06 7.17 -8.65
N ASP A 85 -12.29 7.34 -8.15
CA ASP A 85 -12.59 7.41 -6.71
C ASP A 85 -12.68 6.05 -6.01
N HIS A 86 -12.90 4.97 -6.75
CA HIS A 86 -12.90 3.61 -6.26
C HIS A 86 -11.80 2.77 -6.93
N VAL A 87 -10.96 2.12 -6.13
CA VAL A 87 -9.86 1.28 -6.63
C VAL A 87 -9.60 0.08 -5.74
N ASP A 88 -9.40 -1.08 -6.35
CA ASP A 88 -8.94 -2.29 -5.68
C ASP A 88 -7.41 -2.35 -5.67
N ILE A 89 -6.84 -2.52 -4.48
CA ILE A 89 -5.41 -2.74 -4.27
C ILE A 89 -5.18 -4.23 -4.04
N ILE A 90 -4.44 -4.86 -4.94
CA ILE A 90 -4.15 -6.29 -4.96
C ILE A 90 -2.76 -6.50 -4.36
N PHE A 91 -2.73 -7.07 -3.16
CA PHE A 91 -1.51 -7.53 -2.50
C PHE A 91 -1.37 -9.06 -2.58
N PRO A 92 -0.18 -9.62 -2.29
CA PRO A 92 -0.01 -11.07 -2.16
C PRO A 92 -0.97 -11.71 -1.15
N GLY A 93 -1.33 -11.00 -0.08
CA GLY A 93 -2.23 -11.46 0.98
C GLY A 93 -3.72 -11.28 0.71
N GLY A 94 -4.10 -10.65 -0.40
CA GLY A 94 -5.50 -10.42 -0.74
C GLY A 94 -5.78 -9.04 -1.33
N VAL A 95 -7.07 -8.76 -1.51
CA VAL A 95 -7.55 -7.52 -2.14
C VAL A 95 -8.19 -6.61 -1.10
N LEU A 96 -7.85 -5.33 -1.15
CA LEU A 96 -8.46 -4.27 -0.36
C LEU A 96 -9.10 -3.24 -1.29
N SER A 97 -10.39 -2.97 -1.11
CA SER A 97 -11.12 -1.97 -1.89
C SER A 97 -11.07 -0.63 -1.18
N ILE A 98 -10.61 0.40 -1.89
CA ILE A 98 -10.44 1.75 -1.36
C ILE A 98 -11.36 2.71 -2.09
N HIS A 99 -12.04 3.56 -1.34
CA HIS A 99 -12.84 4.66 -1.87
C HIS A 99 -12.44 6.00 -1.25
N TRP A 100 -12.19 7.02 -2.07
CA TRP A 100 -11.90 8.37 -1.61
C TRP A 100 -12.45 9.44 -2.57
N ASP A 101 -13.24 10.37 -2.02
CA ASP A 101 -13.92 11.45 -2.74
C ASP A 101 -13.08 12.73 -2.89
N LYS A 102 -11.80 12.68 -2.48
CA LYS A 102 -10.84 13.81 -2.43
C LYS A 102 -11.13 14.89 -1.39
N VAL A 103 -12.12 14.71 -0.52
CA VAL A 103 -12.52 15.70 0.48
C VAL A 103 -12.48 15.10 1.87
N GLY A 104 -13.16 13.98 2.07
CA GLY A 104 -13.35 13.33 3.35
C GLY A 104 -12.35 12.22 3.64
N GLU A 105 -12.83 11.25 4.39
CA GLU A 105 -12.06 10.10 4.84
C GLU A 105 -11.81 9.10 3.71
N VAL A 106 -10.68 8.40 3.80
CA VAL A 106 -10.39 7.26 2.92
C VAL A 106 -11.06 6.02 3.50
N LEU A 107 -12.03 5.48 2.78
CA LEU A 107 -12.76 4.27 3.20
C LEU A 107 -12.03 3.04 2.68
N LEU A 108 -11.79 2.07 3.57
CA LEU A 108 -11.16 0.79 3.25
C LEU A 108 -12.12 -0.35 3.59
N SER A 109 -12.30 -1.27 2.65
CA SER A 109 -13.02 -2.52 2.84
C SER A 109 -12.13 -3.72 2.48
N GLY A 110 -12.19 -4.77 3.29
CA GLY A 110 -11.41 -6.00 3.08
C GLY A 110 -12.03 -7.19 3.81
N PRO A 111 -11.69 -8.42 3.42
CA PRO A 111 -12.17 -9.63 4.08
C PRO A 111 -11.56 -9.78 5.49
N VAL A 112 -12.30 -10.45 6.38
CA VAL A 112 -11.86 -10.83 7.73
C VAL A 112 -12.17 -12.33 7.91
N GLU A 113 -11.23 -13.08 8.49
CA GLU A 113 -11.36 -14.52 8.73
C GLU A 113 -10.90 -14.87 10.15
N GLU A 114 -11.67 -15.71 10.86
CA GLU A 114 -11.30 -16.23 12.18
C GLU A 114 -10.37 -17.44 12.01
N ILE A 115 -9.19 -17.41 12.64
CA ILE A 115 -8.19 -18.49 12.53
C ILE A 115 -8.33 -19.48 13.68
N PHE A 116 -8.59 -19.01 14.91
CA PHE A 116 -8.78 -19.85 16.10
C PHE A 116 -9.53 -19.10 17.20
N SER A 117 -10.09 -19.86 18.15
CA SER A 117 -10.63 -19.37 19.42
C SER A 117 -9.96 -20.12 20.60
N GLY A 118 -9.89 -19.48 21.76
CA GLY A 118 -9.27 -20.05 22.96
C GLY A 118 -9.70 -19.36 24.26
N GLU A 119 -9.34 -19.95 25.39
CA GLU A 119 -9.59 -19.44 26.74
C GLU A 119 -8.25 -19.06 27.42
N TYR A 120 -8.24 -18.00 28.23
CA TYR A 120 -7.06 -17.47 28.95
C TYR A 120 -7.27 -17.52 30.47
#